data_AF-A0A011TX14-F1
#
_entry.id   AF-A0A011TX14-F1
#
_cell.length_a   1.000
_cell.length_b   1.000
_cell.length_c   1.000
_cell.angle_alpha   90.00
_cell.angle_beta   90.00
_cell.angle_gamma   90.00
#
_symmetry.space_group_name_H-M   'P 1'
#
loop_
_entity.id
_entity.type
_entity.pdbx_description
1 polymer ?
#
loop_
_entity_poly.entity_id
_entity_poly.type
_entity_poly.pdbx_seq_one_letter_code
_entity_poly.pdbx_strand_id
1 'polypeptide(L)' 'MTGRIEHGFAILKPDGRLWDDYLYPTRQAADRMAMFNTSLRVFPARRVFGLVGANTTTLRGRASIIVDRGNS' A
#
# COMPACT_ATOMS: atom_id res chain seq x y z
N MET A 1 -13.89 16.85 -1.63
CA MET A 1 -12.74 16.34 -0.86
C MET A 1 -11.91 15.44 -1.76
N THR A 2 -10.84 15.97 -2.34
CA THR A 2 -9.84 15.19 -3.07
C THR A 2 -9.07 14.35 -2.05
N GLY A 3 -9.40 13.06 -1.94
CA GLY A 3 -8.63 12.14 -1.11
C GLY A 3 -7.17 12.20 -1.56
N ARG A 4 -6.25 12.56 -0.66
CA ARG A 4 -4.82 12.56 -0.95
C ARG A 4 -4.41 11.12 -1.24
N ILE A 5 -3.99 10.88 -2.47
CA ILE A 5 -3.37 9.62 -2.87
C ILE A 5 -1.90 9.71 -2.46
N GLU A 6 -1.48 8.86 -1.52
CA GLU A 6 -0.08 8.76 -1.12
C GLU A 6 0.60 7.71 -1.99
N HIS A 7 1.72 8.05 -2.61
CA HIS A 7 2.51 7.13 -3.44
C HIS A 7 3.72 6.63 -2.65
N GLY A 8 4.11 5.38 -2.89
CA GLY A 8 5.26 4.76 -2.25
C GLY A 8 5.49 3.35 -2.75
N PHE A 9 5.97 2.49 -1.85
CA PHE A 9 6.34 1.12 -2.15
C PHE A 9 5.75 0.20 -1.08
N ALA A 10 5.29 -0.97 -1.51
CA ALA A 10 4.79 -2.01 -0.64
C ALA A 10 5.60 -3.29 -0.86
N ILE A 11 5.69 -4.10 0.18
CA ILE A 11 6.38 -5.38 0.15
C ILE A 11 5.32 -6.48 0.06
N LEU A 12 5.45 -7.34 -0.95
CA LEU A 12 4.58 -8.49 -1.15
C LEU A 12 5.32 -9.79 -0.85
N LYS A 13 4.58 -10.71 -0.24
CA LYS A 13 4.93 -12.12 -0.13
C LYS A 13 4.71 -12.85 -1.47
N PRO A 14 5.30 -14.04 -1.66
CA PRO A 14 5.08 -14.85 -2.87
C PRO A 14 3.62 -15.20 -3.15
N ASP A 15 2.80 -15.33 -2.11
CA ASP A 15 1.36 -15.59 -2.19
C ASP A 15 0.54 -14.36 -2.62
N GLY A 16 1.21 -13.22 -2.85
CA GLY A 16 0.58 -11.97 -3.27
C GLY A 16 -0.04 -11.17 -2.13
N ARG A 17 0.11 -11.58 -0.86
CA ARG A 17 -0.33 -10.78 0.29
C ARG A 17 0.70 -9.71 0.64
N LEU A 18 0.22 -8.60 1.21
CA LEU A 18 1.09 -7.61 1.83
C LEU A 18 1.87 -8.24 2.99
N TRP A 19 3.15 -7.90 3.06
CA TRP A 19 3.99 -8.28 4.19
C TRP A 19 3.63 -7.47 5.44
N ASP A 20 3.42 -6.17 5.26
CA ASP A 20 2.92 -5.22 6.26
C ASP A 20 1.92 -4.21 5.65
N ASP A 21 1.24 -3.46 6.51
CA ASP A 21 0.30 -2.39 6.09
C ASP A 21 1.01 -1.02 5.91
N TYR A 22 2.35 -1.01 5.89
CA TYR A 22 3.15 0.20 5.77
C TYR A 22 3.43 0.52 4.30
N LEU A 23 3.26 1.79 3.94
CA LEU A 23 3.63 2.30 2.62
C LEU A 23 4.98 3.00 2.75
N TYR A 24 6.02 2.38 2.21
CA TYR A 24 7.38 2.92 2.26
C TYR A 24 7.51 4.12 1.32
N PRO A 25 8.09 5.24 1.77
CA PRO A 25 8.22 6.43 0.94
C PRO A 25 9.23 6.25 -0.20
N THR A 26 10.20 5.34 -0.05
CA THR A 26 11.24 5.08 -1.06
C THR A 26 11.44 3.59 -1.28
N ARG A 27 11.87 3.22 -2.50
CA ARG A 27 12.18 1.83 -2.86
C ARG A 27 13.30 1.25 -1.99
N GLN A 28 14.35 2.05 -1.74
CA GLN A 28 15.49 1.64 -0.91
C GLN A 28 15.08 1.30 0.53
N ALA A 29 14.12 2.02 1.11
CA ALA A 29 13.62 1.70 2.44
C ALA A 29 12.87 0.36 2.46
N ALA A 30 12.03 0.12 1.45
CA ALA A 30 11.34 -1.16 1.30
C ALA A 30 12.33 -2.32 1.03
N ASP A 31 13.34 -2.12 0.18
CA ASP A 31 14.36 -3.13 -0.12
C ASP A 31 15.17 -3.51 1.13
N ARG A 32 15.52 -2.53 1.99
CA ARG A 32 16.18 -2.80 3.29
C ARG A 32 15.32 -3.64 4.23
N MET A 33 14.00 -3.53 4.17
CA MET A 33 13.11 -4.36 4.99
C MET A 33 12.94 -5.75 4.37
N ALA A 34 12.91 -5.84 3.04
CA ALA A 34 12.83 -7.10 2.30
C ALA A 34 14.14 -7.91 2.32
N MET A 35 15.29 -7.29 2.66
CA MET A 35 16.61 -7.94 2.56
C MET A 35 16.77 -9.22 3.39
N PHE A 36 16.00 -9.36 4.47
CA PHE A 36 16.05 -10.53 5.35
C PHE A 36 15.28 -11.74 4.81
N ASN A 37 14.50 -11.56 3.74
CA ASN A 37 13.71 -12.62 3.14
C ASN A 37 13.69 -12.46 1.62
N THR A 38 14.49 -13.27 0.94
CA THR A 38 14.67 -13.28 -0.52
C THR A 38 13.39 -13.56 -1.31
N SER A 39 12.35 -14.08 -0.65
CA SER A 39 11.05 -14.33 -1.25
C SER A 39 10.14 -13.10 -1.28
N LEU A 40 10.49 -12.04 -0.54
CA LEU A 40 9.77 -10.78 -0.56
C LEU A 40 10.13 -9.96 -1.79
N ARG A 41 9.14 -9.32 -2.39
CA ARG A 41 9.34 -8.45 -3.55
C ARG A 41 8.74 -7.08 -3.30
N VAL A 42 9.48 -6.05 -3.70
CA VAL A 42 9.09 -4.65 -3.58
C VAL A 42 8.38 -4.20 -4.86
N PHE A 43 7.23 -3.58 -4.70
CA PHE A 43 6.42 -3.05 -5.80
C PHE A 43 6.03 -1.60 -5.53
N PRO A 44 5.91 -0.77 -6.58
CA PRO A 44 5.28 0.54 -6.43
C PRO A 44 3.83 0.34 -5.98
N ALA A 45 3.39 1.23 -5.09
CA ALA A 45 2.07 1.16 -4.49
C ALA A 45 1.54 2.55 -4.19
N ARG A 46 0.22 2.63 -4.03
CA ARG A 46 -0.47 3.86 -3.61
C ARG A 46 -1.48 3.56 -2.52
N ARG A 47 -1.53 4.41 -1.50
CA ARG A 47 -2.57 4.37 -0.49
C ARG A 47 -3.70 5.29 -0.93
N VAL A 48 -4.88 4.70 -1.05
CA VAL A 48 -6.10 5.39 -1.41
C VAL A 48 -7.03 5.36 -0.20
N PHE A 49 -7.53 6.53 0.19
CA PHE A 49 -8.57 6.63 1.20
C PHE A 49 -9.93 6.53 0.52
N GLY A 50 -10.61 5.40 0.71
CA GLY A 50 -11.98 5.20 0.26
C GLY A 50 -12.97 5.53 1.37
N LEU A 51 -14.01 6.30 1.08
CA LEU A 51 -15.17 6.42 1.96
C LEU A 51 -15.94 5.11 1.91
N VAL A 52 -16.05 4.42 3.06
CA VAL A 52 -16.77 3.15 3.20
C VAL A 52 -18.22 3.39 3.64
N GLY A 53 -18.49 4.50 4.32
CA GLY A 53 -19.83 4.93 4.67
C GLY A 53 -19.87 6.37 5.13
N ALA A 54 -20.96 7.06 4.82
CA ALA A 54 -21.23 8.41 5.27
C ALA A 54 -22.64 8.43 5.88
N ASN A 55 -22.73 8.72 7.17
CA ASN A 55 -23.99 9.00 7.86
C ASN A 55 -24.06 10.51 8.13
N THR A 56 -25.21 11.00 8.60
CA THR A 56 -25.47 12.43 8.86
C THR A 56 -24.48 13.11 9.82
N THR A 57 -23.74 12.34 10.62
CA THR A 57 -22.77 12.85 11.62
C THR A 57 -21.39 12.18 11.56
N THR A 58 -21.16 11.18 10.71
CA THR A 58 -19.88 10.44 10.72
C THR A 58 -19.46 9.96 9.33
N LEU A 59 -18.21 10.24 8.97
CA LEU A 59 -17.55 9.70 7.79
C LEU A 59 -16.64 8.55 8.23
N ARG A 60 -16.92 7.33 7.77
CA ARG A 60 -16.04 6.17 7.92
C ARG A 60 -15.30 5.95 6.61
N GLY A 61 -13.97 6.01 6.64
CA GLY A 61 -13.15 5.66 5.50
C GLY A 61 -12.15 4.57 5.85
N ARG A 62 -11.67 3.88 4.81
CA ARG A 62 -10.64 2.84 4.88
C ARG A 62 -9.49 3.26 3.99
N ALA A 63 -8.29 3.27 4.55
CA ALA A 63 -7.07 3.35 3.78
C ALA A 63 -6.79 1.96 3.19
N SER A 64 -6.72 1.87 1.87
CA SER A 64 -6.36 0.65 1.15
C SER A 64 -5.06 0.89 0.41
N ILE A 65 -4.10 -0.04 0.51
CA ILE A 65 -2.89 -0.04 -0.31
C ILE A 65 -3.17 -0.81 -1.60
N ILE A 66 -3.04 -0.12 -2.72
CA ILE A 66 -3.14 -0.68 -4.06
C ILE A 66 -1.72 -0.85 -4.58
N VAL A 67 -1.35 -2.08 -4.93
CA VAL A 67 -0.02 -2.40 -5.45
C VAL A 67 -0.06 -2.45 -6.98
N ASP A 68 0.76 -1.63 -7.62
CA ASP A 68 0.86 -1.55 -9.07
C ASP A 68 1.85 -2.63 -9.56
N ARG A 69 1.33 -3.83 -9.86
CA ARG A 69 2.15 -4.97 -10.33
C ARG A 69 2.52 -4.93 -11.82
N GLY A 70 2.10 -3.89 -12.54
CA GLY A 70 2.40 -3.74 -13.97
C GLY A 70 1.68 -4.74 -14.87
N ASN A 71 0.49 -5.21 -14.49
CA ASN A 71 -0.36 -5.92 -15.44
C ASN A 71 -0.75 -4.94 -16.56
N SER A 72 -0.34 -5.33 -17.76
CA SER A 72 -0.48 -4.65 -19.04
C SER A 72 -1.93 -4.35 -19.40
#